data_AF-R5MC60-F1
#
_entry.id   AF-R5MC60-F1
#
_cell.length_a   1.000
_cell.length_b   1.000
_cell.length_c   1.000
_cell.angle_alpha   90.00
_cell.angle_beta   90.00
_cell.angle_gamma   90.00
#
_symmetry.space_group_name_H-M   'P 1'
#
loop_
_entity.id
_entity.type
_entity.pdbx_description
1 polymer ?
#
loop_
_entity_poly.entity_id
_entity_poly.type
_entity_poly.pdbx_seq_one_letter_code
_entity_poly.pdbx_strand_id
1 'polypeptide(L)'
;MKNYLLNLYRKLPLDFRKKVKNIFKKEPQNKEVISKEDILFNLKKYDIISFDIFDTLITRCVYEPDDIFKILNEYFSDEKFLEKRKLAEGNARNFYQHDVNLDEIYEQYAKDNNISLASANALKKAEINIEKEMLIARNDMLDLLKKLHELNKRVIIVSDMYLPKKTITEILDNCGYKGLYEQLYVSNDIGKRKDDKSVWPFLKEKYPHQKIIHLGDNDLSDVAYPKEFDIDTLKILSSKELLHKCSLYPSLKEFIDTRTCSDSYYLGLLFNKKLFNSPFSPLMIDDFDDFVYMFHAPVLTEFLKFVIDSNQDNLLFLAREGYYFTKLYDKYCAINKIEKKNHYYFLASRKATNTASIKNDEDIFNLLKNDYSGTLKNFLMKNFHFNYENDDFTIKLPDDYDKVAKVVKNNLKNIKNNIKNENSCYKKYIKELIPNYKKIDLNLIDLGYSGSIQYNLSKMLDKGLNGYYLTNSSSVKKYSEENHLHFYFDINDNTEYQKIYHYSLILEYFLTAPYGQLQYFKEQNGKVSPVYNDETLDEKKKKNLNKIYDIITIYFNDLKIINKYLKYQPTKNLLCRNYVAMVESGIISTKVKDEFSFMDSYSSDIEKNVFKIISRY
;
A
#
# COMPACT_ATOMS: atom_id res chain seq x y z
N MET A 1 -19.67 -17.32 14.54
CA MET A 1 -20.60 -17.08 13.41
C MET A 1 -20.32 -17.94 12.17
N LYS A 2 -19.06 -18.05 11.69
CA LYS A 2 -18.67 -18.87 10.52
C LYS A 2 -19.03 -20.37 10.65
N ASN A 3 -18.78 -20.98 11.80
CA ASN A 3 -19.14 -22.40 12.06
C ASN A 3 -20.66 -22.63 12.13
N TYR A 4 -21.43 -21.62 12.56
CA TYR A 4 -22.88 -21.67 12.60
C TYR A 4 -23.47 -21.62 11.18
N LEU A 5 -22.95 -20.72 10.33
CA LEU A 5 -23.32 -20.61 8.91
C LEU A 5 -22.94 -21.87 8.11
N LEU A 6 -21.76 -22.47 8.38
CA LEU A 6 -21.35 -23.74 7.77
C LEU A 6 -22.25 -24.91 8.17
N ASN A 7 -22.70 -24.94 9.43
CA ASN A 7 -23.67 -25.92 9.89
C ASN A 7 -25.06 -25.70 9.28
N LEU A 8 -25.52 -24.47 9.10
CA LEU A 8 -26.76 -24.17 8.38
C LEU A 8 -26.66 -24.59 6.91
N TYR A 9 -25.56 -24.25 6.23
CA TYR A 9 -25.34 -24.61 4.82
C TYR A 9 -25.30 -26.14 4.63
N ARG A 10 -24.66 -26.87 5.55
CA ARG A 10 -24.63 -28.34 5.57
C ARG A 10 -25.95 -29.00 5.99
N LYS A 11 -26.98 -28.23 6.34
CA LYS A 11 -28.34 -28.72 6.58
C LYS A 11 -29.30 -28.47 5.42
N LEU A 12 -28.92 -27.65 4.42
CA LEU A 12 -29.75 -27.41 3.23
C LEU A 12 -29.85 -28.66 2.34
N PRO A 13 -30.93 -28.85 1.57
CA PRO A 13 -31.02 -29.90 0.55
C PRO A 13 -29.87 -29.83 -0.48
N LEU A 14 -29.43 -30.97 -1.04
CA LEU A 14 -28.25 -31.06 -1.92
C LEU A 14 -28.37 -30.22 -3.21
N ASP A 15 -29.56 -30.20 -3.80
CA ASP A 15 -29.97 -29.38 -4.92
C ASP A 15 -29.95 -27.88 -4.57
N PHE A 16 -30.37 -27.52 -3.35
CA PHE A 16 -30.31 -26.15 -2.85
C PHE A 16 -28.88 -25.71 -2.54
N ARG A 17 -28.03 -26.59 -1.98
CA ARG A 17 -26.59 -26.34 -1.83
C ARG A 17 -25.91 -26.13 -3.18
N LYS A 18 -26.25 -26.92 -4.20
CA LYS A 18 -25.75 -26.72 -5.57
C LYS A 18 -26.20 -25.37 -6.14
N LYS A 19 -27.45 -24.96 -5.93
CA LYS A 19 -27.94 -23.62 -6.31
C LYS A 19 -27.21 -22.50 -5.56
N VAL A 20 -27.07 -22.58 -4.24
CA VAL A 20 -26.34 -21.59 -3.42
C VAL A 20 -24.86 -21.53 -3.80
N LYS A 21 -24.20 -22.68 -3.99
CA LYS A 21 -22.82 -22.74 -4.49
C LYS A 21 -22.69 -22.16 -5.90
N ASN A 22 -23.70 -22.33 -6.75
CA ASN A 22 -23.77 -21.71 -8.07
C ASN A 22 -24.13 -20.22 -8.03
N ILE A 23 -24.80 -19.73 -6.98
CA ILE A 23 -25.02 -18.29 -6.75
C ILE A 23 -23.70 -17.63 -6.31
N PHE A 24 -22.89 -18.30 -5.48
CA PHE A 24 -21.55 -17.81 -5.10
C PHE A 24 -20.46 -18.09 -6.15
N LYS A 25 -20.67 -19.05 -7.06
CA LYS A 25 -19.80 -19.31 -8.23
C LYS A 25 -20.21 -18.57 -9.49
N LYS A 26 -21.42 -18.01 -9.53
CA LYS A 26 -21.73 -16.99 -10.52
C LYS A 26 -20.84 -15.82 -10.15
N GLU A 27 -19.69 -15.73 -10.83
CA GLU A 27 -19.08 -14.45 -11.11
C GLU A 27 -20.23 -13.46 -11.39
N PRO A 28 -20.21 -12.26 -10.78
CA PRO A 28 -21.21 -11.27 -11.12
C PRO A 28 -21.28 -11.24 -12.64
N GLN A 29 -22.48 -11.44 -13.21
CA GLN A 29 -22.64 -11.38 -14.65
C GLN A 29 -22.00 -10.07 -15.09
N ASN A 30 -20.81 -10.18 -15.69
CA ASN A 30 -20.14 -9.06 -16.31
C ASN A 30 -21.13 -8.58 -17.36
N LYS A 31 -21.91 -7.54 -17.02
CA LYS A 31 -22.38 -6.63 -18.06
C LYS A 31 -21.09 -6.29 -18.81
N GLU A 32 -21.02 -6.70 -20.07
CA GLU A 32 -19.84 -6.57 -20.93
C GLU A 32 -19.21 -5.21 -20.65
N VAL A 33 -18.03 -5.23 -20.02
CA VAL A 33 -17.22 -4.02 -19.88
C VAL A 33 -16.86 -3.66 -21.31
N ILE A 34 -17.53 -2.65 -21.87
CA ILE A 34 -17.28 -2.19 -23.23
C ILE A 34 -15.81 -1.81 -23.29
N SER A 35 -15.06 -2.45 -24.18
CA SER A 35 -13.62 -2.20 -24.29
C SER A 35 -13.36 -0.78 -24.79
N LYS A 36 -12.19 -0.23 -24.48
CA LYS A 36 -11.74 1.06 -25.02
C LYS A 36 -11.78 1.06 -26.55
N GLU A 37 -11.45 -0.08 -27.18
CA GLU A 37 -11.45 -0.29 -28.62
C GLU A 37 -12.87 -0.22 -29.19
N ASP A 38 -13.84 -0.84 -28.54
CA ASP A 38 -15.26 -0.80 -28.94
C ASP A 38 -15.82 0.62 -28.83
N ILE A 39 -15.46 1.35 -27.77
CA ILE A 39 -15.84 2.76 -27.61
C ILE A 39 -15.24 3.56 -28.75
N LEU A 40 -13.93 3.47 -28.99
CA LEU A 40 -13.28 4.21 -30.06
C LEU A 40 -13.92 3.92 -31.42
N PHE A 41 -14.22 2.65 -31.72
CA PHE A 41 -14.91 2.27 -32.95
C PHE A 41 -16.28 2.95 -33.05
N ASN A 42 -17.07 2.93 -31.97
CA ASN A 42 -18.37 3.58 -31.93
C ASN A 42 -18.29 5.10 -32.06
N LEU A 43 -17.26 5.74 -31.50
CA LEU A 43 -17.09 7.19 -31.56
C LEU A 43 -16.78 7.69 -32.98
N LYS A 44 -16.26 6.84 -33.88
CA LYS A 44 -15.94 7.22 -35.26
C LYS A 44 -17.15 7.67 -36.08
N LYS A 45 -18.38 7.28 -35.71
CA LYS A 45 -19.61 7.63 -36.44
C LYS A 45 -20.14 9.03 -36.11
N TYR A 46 -19.51 9.74 -35.19
CA TYR A 46 -19.89 11.09 -34.78
C TYR A 46 -18.98 12.14 -35.40
N ASP A 47 -19.54 13.32 -35.62
CA ASP A 47 -18.81 14.47 -36.12
C ASP A 47 -18.15 15.22 -34.98
N ILE A 48 -18.85 15.35 -33.85
CA ILE A 48 -18.38 15.99 -32.62
C ILE A 48 -18.50 15.02 -31.46
N ILE A 49 -17.42 14.91 -30.70
CA ILE A 49 -17.35 14.11 -29.48
C ILE A 49 -17.14 15.08 -28.33
N SER A 50 -18.16 15.21 -27.48
CA SER A 50 -18.18 16.07 -26.31
C SER A 50 -17.83 15.26 -25.07
N PHE A 51 -17.02 15.80 -24.17
CA PHE A 51 -16.66 15.16 -22.91
C PHE A 51 -16.95 16.07 -21.72
N ASP A 52 -17.41 15.46 -20.64
CA ASP A 52 -17.28 16.03 -19.29
C ASP A 52 -15.81 15.99 -18.82
N ILE A 53 -15.48 16.71 -17.73
CA ILE A 53 -14.12 16.77 -17.17
C ILE A 53 -13.94 15.83 -15.97
N PHE A 54 -14.67 16.05 -14.89
CA PHE A 54 -14.36 15.45 -13.58
C PHE A 54 -14.97 14.07 -13.45
N ASP A 55 -14.22 13.11 -12.93
CA ASP A 55 -14.59 11.69 -12.93
C ASP A 55 -14.86 11.11 -14.34
N THR A 56 -14.52 11.88 -15.39
CA THR A 56 -14.60 11.49 -16.82
C THR A 56 -13.21 11.51 -17.46
N LEU A 57 -12.58 12.67 -17.60
CA LEU A 57 -11.23 12.82 -18.18
C LEU A 57 -10.15 12.88 -17.10
N ILE A 58 -10.46 13.49 -15.97
CA ILE A 58 -9.55 13.64 -14.83
C ILE A 58 -10.23 13.17 -13.55
N THR A 59 -9.44 12.79 -12.56
CA THR A 59 -9.92 12.40 -11.24
C THR A 59 -9.03 13.01 -10.16
N ARG A 60 -9.56 13.13 -8.95
CA ARG A 60 -8.80 13.61 -7.79
C ARG A 60 -8.17 12.45 -7.03
N CYS A 61 -6.98 12.68 -6.48
CA CYS A 61 -6.29 11.77 -5.55
C CYS A 61 -6.88 11.78 -4.13
N VAL A 62 -8.18 12.05 -3.97
CA VAL A 62 -8.95 11.91 -2.73
C VAL A 62 -10.20 11.08 -3.01
N TYR A 63 -10.79 10.46 -1.99
CA TYR A 63 -11.93 9.57 -2.19
C TYR A 63 -13.20 10.28 -2.72
N GLU A 64 -13.59 11.42 -2.12
CA GLU A 64 -14.65 12.29 -2.65
C GLU A 64 -14.10 13.70 -2.92
N PRO A 65 -14.64 14.41 -3.93
CA PRO A 65 -14.25 15.80 -4.21
C PRO A 65 -14.35 16.74 -2.99
N ASP A 66 -15.42 16.61 -2.20
CA ASP A 66 -15.66 17.44 -1.01
C ASP A 66 -14.57 17.29 0.07
N ASP A 67 -13.79 16.20 0.05
CA ASP A 67 -12.73 15.99 1.03
C ASP A 67 -11.53 16.95 0.81
N ILE A 68 -11.38 17.55 -0.38
CA ILE A 68 -10.41 18.63 -0.61
C ILE A 68 -10.66 19.81 0.33
N PHE A 69 -11.91 20.18 0.55
CA PHE A 69 -12.23 21.28 1.44
C PHE A 69 -12.02 20.93 2.91
N LYS A 70 -12.19 19.66 3.29
CA LYS A 70 -11.86 19.20 4.65
C LYS A 70 -10.34 19.24 4.89
N ILE A 71 -9.54 18.89 3.88
CA ILE A 71 -8.08 19.07 3.92
C ILE A 71 -7.73 20.57 4.10
N LEU A 72 -8.43 21.46 3.40
CA LEU A 72 -8.24 22.91 3.56
C LEU A 72 -8.64 23.42 4.95
N ASN A 73 -9.68 22.86 5.60
CA ASN A 73 -10.01 23.19 6.99
C ASN A 73 -8.79 22.99 7.90
N GLU A 74 -8.14 21.82 7.80
CA GLU A 74 -6.94 21.50 8.58
C GLU A 74 -5.78 22.43 8.22
N TYR A 75 -5.55 22.65 6.92
CA TYR A 75 -4.47 23.51 6.42
C TYR A 75 -4.58 24.96 6.92
N PHE A 76 -5.80 25.50 6.98
CA PHE A 76 -6.05 26.85 7.49
C PHE A 76 -6.23 26.90 9.01
N SER A 77 -6.28 25.75 9.69
CA SER A 77 -6.68 25.66 11.10
C SER A 77 -8.03 26.35 11.38
N ASP A 78 -8.99 26.21 10.45
CA ASP A 78 -10.36 26.73 10.56
C ASP A 78 -11.36 25.60 10.27
N GLU A 79 -11.87 24.97 11.33
CA GLU A 79 -12.83 23.86 11.23
C GLU A 79 -14.13 24.25 10.51
N LYS A 80 -14.45 25.55 10.47
CA LYS A 80 -15.66 26.08 9.82
C LYS A 80 -15.41 26.58 8.40
N PHE A 81 -14.18 26.47 7.87
CA PHE A 81 -13.87 26.98 6.52
C PHE A 81 -14.81 26.42 5.46
N LEU A 82 -15.03 25.10 5.41
CA LEU A 82 -15.97 24.44 4.49
C LEU A 82 -17.40 24.98 4.61
N GLU A 83 -17.91 25.15 5.83
CA GLU A 83 -19.26 25.69 6.07
C GLU A 83 -19.38 27.13 5.57
N LYS A 84 -18.41 27.99 5.93
CA LYS A 84 -18.33 29.39 5.47
C LYS A 84 -18.21 29.47 3.96
N ARG A 85 -17.42 28.59 3.34
CA ARG A 85 -17.17 28.54 1.89
C ARG A 85 -18.42 28.09 1.12
N LYS A 86 -19.19 27.14 1.63
CA LYS A 86 -20.49 26.73 1.06
C LYS A 86 -21.55 27.83 1.25
N LEU A 87 -21.57 28.49 2.40
CA LEU A 87 -22.48 29.61 2.67
C LEU A 87 -22.21 30.78 1.71
N ALA A 88 -20.94 31.17 1.55
CA ALA A 88 -20.52 32.23 0.64
C ALA A 88 -20.89 31.92 -0.82
N GLU A 89 -20.73 30.67 -1.26
CA GLU A 89 -21.17 30.23 -2.59
C GLU A 89 -22.69 30.32 -2.76
N GLY A 90 -23.46 29.87 -1.77
CA GLY A 90 -24.92 30.00 -1.78
C GLY A 90 -25.37 31.46 -1.83
N ASN A 91 -24.75 32.32 -1.01
CA ASN A 91 -25.03 33.76 -0.99
C ASN A 91 -24.66 34.43 -2.31
N ALA A 92 -23.51 34.07 -2.91
CA ALA A 92 -23.10 34.58 -4.21
C ALA A 92 -24.10 34.16 -5.29
N ARG A 93 -24.51 32.89 -5.35
CA ARG A 93 -25.51 32.41 -6.32
C ARG A 93 -26.84 33.16 -6.18
N ASN A 94 -27.28 33.39 -4.94
CA ASN A 94 -28.50 34.15 -4.66
C ASN A 94 -28.39 35.63 -5.05
N PHE A 95 -27.20 36.22 -4.91
CA PHE A 95 -26.99 37.62 -5.27
C PHE A 95 -26.91 37.83 -6.78
N TYR A 96 -26.10 37.01 -7.46
CA TYR A 96 -25.80 37.16 -8.88
C TYR A 96 -26.86 36.54 -9.80
N GLN A 97 -27.66 35.58 -9.32
CA GLN A 97 -28.71 34.89 -10.10
C GLN A 97 -28.18 34.20 -11.38
N HIS A 98 -26.91 33.80 -11.38
CA HIS A 98 -26.29 32.96 -12.39
C HIS A 98 -25.31 31.96 -11.76
N ASP A 99 -24.67 31.14 -12.58
CA ASP A 99 -23.62 30.25 -12.09
C ASP A 99 -22.38 31.06 -11.70
N VAL A 100 -21.99 30.99 -10.43
CA VAL A 100 -20.94 31.85 -9.87
C VAL A 100 -19.55 31.30 -10.09
N ASN A 101 -18.60 32.18 -10.36
CA ASN A 101 -17.19 31.84 -10.44
C ASN A 101 -16.50 31.95 -9.06
N LEU A 102 -15.27 31.45 -8.99
CA LEU A 102 -14.51 31.45 -7.74
C LEU A 102 -14.15 32.86 -7.23
N ASP A 103 -14.02 33.86 -8.10
CA ASP A 103 -13.76 35.24 -7.69
C ASP A 103 -14.96 35.81 -6.93
N GLU A 104 -16.17 35.65 -7.48
CA GLU A 104 -17.44 36.05 -6.86
C GLU A 104 -17.68 35.35 -5.53
N ILE A 105 -17.39 34.05 -5.45
CA ILE A 105 -17.50 33.29 -4.20
C ILE A 105 -16.59 33.88 -3.12
N TYR A 106 -15.34 34.19 -3.44
CA TYR A 106 -14.40 34.70 -2.43
C TYR A 106 -14.57 36.20 -2.12
N GLU A 107 -15.12 36.98 -3.03
CA GLU A 107 -15.63 38.33 -2.73
C GLU A 107 -16.79 38.26 -1.74
N GLN A 108 -17.72 37.34 -1.94
CA GLN A 108 -18.81 37.12 -0.98
C GLN A 108 -18.29 36.55 0.34
N TYR A 109 -17.32 35.63 0.31
CA TYR A 109 -16.67 35.10 1.51
C TYR A 109 -16.03 36.19 2.35
N ALA A 110 -15.36 37.17 1.70
CA ALA A 110 -14.76 38.31 2.38
C ALA A 110 -15.81 39.15 3.13
N LYS A 111 -16.96 39.40 2.49
CA LYS A 111 -18.10 40.11 3.08
C LYS A 111 -18.72 39.33 4.25
N ASP A 112 -19.05 38.06 4.02
CA ASP A 112 -19.75 37.19 4.98
C ASP A 112 -18.95 36.97 6.27
N ASN A 113 -17.62 36.93 6.16
CA ASN A 113 -16.72 36.65 7.28
C ASN A 113 -15.99 37.89 7.81
N ASN A 114 -16.29 39.08 7.28
CA ASN A 114 -15.66 40.35 7.66
C ASN A 114 -14.11 40.29 7.61
N ILE A 115 -13.55 39.73 6.53
CA ILE A 115 -12.10 39.67 6.30
C ILE A 115 -11.71 40.53 5.09
N SER A 116 -10.44 40.90 5.01
CA SER A 116 -9.94 41.65 3.86
C SER A 116 -10.02 40.82 2.57
N LEU A 117 -10.21 41.48 1.42
CA LEU A 117 -10.16 40.83 0.11
C LEU A 117 -8.79 40.18 -0.15
N ALA A 118 -7.71 40.75 0.38
CA ALA A 118 -6.37 40.15 0.30
C ALA A 118 -6.32 38.79 1.03
N SER A 119 -6.91 38.70 2.23
CA SER A 119 -7.01 37.45 2.99
C SER A 119 -7.87 36.41 2.26
N ALA A 120 -9.03 36.82 1.73
CA ALA A 120 -9.89 35.93 0.94
C ALA A 120 -9.18 35.42 -0.33
N ASN A 121 -8.43 36.29 -1.02
CA ASN A 121 -7.64 35.90 -2.18
C ASN A 121 -6.52 34.90 -1.85
N ALA A 122 -5.95 34.94 -0.65
CA ALA A 122 -4.97 33.94 -0.21
C ALA A 122 -5.62 32.55 -0.04
N LEU A 123 -6.82 32.49 0.55
CA LEU A 123 -7.62 31.26 0.66
C LEU A 123 -7.98 30.71 -0.72
N LYS A 124 -8.47 31.58 -1.63
CA LYS A 124 -8.76 31.25 -3.03
C LYS A 124 -7.57 30.61 -3.73
N LYS A 125 -6.39 31.22 -3.57
CA LYS A 125 -5.15 30.71 -4.18
C LYS A 125 -4.80 29.32 -3.65
N ALA A 126 -4.98 29.08 -2.35
CA ALA A 126 -4.76 27.77 -1.75
C ALA A 126 -5.77 26.72 -2.27
N GLU A 127 -7.05 27.06 -2.43
CA GLU A 127 -8.07 26.19 -3.06
C GLU A 127 -7.69 25.82 -4.50
N ILE A 128 -7.26 26.80 -5.32
CA ILE A 128 -6.78 26.54 -6.68
C ILE A 128 -5.54 25.64 -6.69
N ASN A 129 -4.59 25.89 -5.79
CA ASN A 129 -3.34 25.15 -5.75
C ASN A 129 -3.57 23.68 -5.38
N ILE A 130 -4.38 23.39 -4.36
CA ILE A 130 -4.65 22.00 -3.97
C ILE A 130 -5.39 21.25 -5.08
N GLU A 131 -6.35 21.88 -5.77
CA GLU A 131 -7.03 21.26 -6.92
C GLU A 131 -6.03 20.89 -8.03
N LYS A 132 -5.13 21.82 -8.39
CA LYS A 132 -4.10 21.57 -9.41
C LYS A 132 -3.14 20.44 -9.05
N GLU A 133 -2.78 20.31 -7.78
CA GLU A 133 -1.84 19.28 -7.34
C GLU A 133 -2.49 17.91 -7.14
N MET A 134 -3.80 17.86 -6.86
CA MET A 134 -4.53 16.62 -6.58
C MET A 134 -5.19 15.99 -7.81
N LEU A 135 -5.39 16.75 -8.88
CA LEU A 135 -6.01 16.27 -10.11
C LEU A 135 -4.99 15.56 -11.01
N ILE A 136 -5.40 14.40 -11.50
CA ILE A 136 -4.61 13.56 -12.41
C ILE A 136 -5.46 13.11 -13.59
N ALA A 137 -4.81 12.76 -14.70
CA ALA A 137 -5.49 12.16 -15.85
C ALA A 137 -6.08 10.78 -15.50
N ARG A 138 -7.24 10.48 -16.08
CA ARG A 138 -7.70 9.10 -16.27
C ARG A 138 -7.02 8.56 -17.52
N ASN A 139 -6.00 7.71 -17.34
CA ASN A 139 -5.00 7.40 -18.37
C ASN A 139 -5.60 6.85 -19.67
N ASP A 140 -6.58 5.96 -19.58
CA ASP A 140 -7.24 5.40 -20.77
C ASP A 140 -8.14 6.40 -21.49
N MET A 141 -8.65 7.41 -20.79
CA MET A 141 -9.42 8.50 -21.39
C MET A 141 -8.49 9.48 -22.10
N LEU A 142 -7.31 9.74 -21.53
CA LEU A 142 -6.25 10.48 -22.21
C LEU A 142 -5.79 9.77 -23.50
N ASP A 143 -5.57 8.45 -23.44
CA ASP A 143 -5.26 7.63 -24.62
C ASP A 143 -6.39 7.67 -25.67
N LEU A 144 -7.65 7.61 -25.22
CA LEU A 144 -8.81 7.73 -26.11
C LEU A 144 -8.81 9.08 -26.85
N LEU A 145 -8.59 10.19 -26.15
CA LEU A 145 -8.57 11.53 -26.77
C LEU A 145 -7.38 11.69 -27.74
N LYS A 146 -6.21 11.13 -27.43
CA LYS A 146 -5.07 11.11 -28.36
C LYS A 146 -5.42 10.38 -29.66
N LYS A 147 -6.04 9.20 -29.56
CA LYS A 147 -6.49 8.43 -30.73
C LYS A 147 -7.57 9.17 -31.54
N LEU A 148 -8.49 9.86 -30.88
CA LEU A 148 -9.50 10.68 -31.56
C LEU A 148 -8.86 11.85 -32.32
N HIS A 149 -7.84 12.48 -31.72
CA HIS A 149 -7.07 13.55 -32.34
C HIS A 149 -6.31 13.06 -33.59
N GLU A 150 -5.64 11.91 -33.51
CA GLU A 150 -4.96 11.27 -34.67
C GLU A 150 -5.93 10.96 -35.82
N LEU A 151 -7.19 10.69 -35.51
CA LEU A 151 -8.27 10.45 -36.48
C LEU A 151 -8.92 11.74 -36.99
N ASN A 152 -8.39 12.92 -36.63
CA ASN A 152 -8.94 14.24 -36.95
C ASN A 152 -10.40 14.41 -36.51
N LYS A 153 -10.79 13.78 -35.39
CA LYS A 153 -12.12 13.98 -34.80
C LYS A 153 -12.20 15.28 -34.03
N ARG A 154 -13.33 15.97 -34.15
CA ARG A 154 -13.58 17.21 -33.41
C ARG A 154 -13.99 16.85 -31.99
N VAL A 155 -13.12 17.17 -31.05
CA VAL A 155 -13.35 16.97 -29.61
C VAL A 155 -13.68 18.31 -28.96
N ILE A 156 -14.75 18.36 -28.18
CA ILE A 156 -15.08 19.49 -27.32
C ILE A 156 -15.23 19.03 -25.87
N ILE A 157 -15.08 19.96 -24.94
CA ILE A 157 -15.21 19.70 -23.50
C ILE A 157 -16.28 20.63 -22.92
N VAL A 158 -17.15 20.08 -22.08
CA VAL A 158 -18.27 20.78 -21.44
C VAL A 158 -18.31 20.41 -19.96
N SER A 159 -18.18 21.39 -19.06
CA SER A 159 -18.17 21.15 -17.63
C SER A 159 -18.91 22.24 -16.86
N ASP A 160 -19.69 21.81 -15.86
CA ASP A 160 -20.22 22.69 -14.83
C ASP A 160 -19.15 22.83 -13.77
N MET A 161 -18.60 24.04 -13.59
CA MET A 161 -17.51 24.24 -12.64
C MET A 161 -17.45 25.68 -12.18
N TYR A 162 -17.03 25.91 -10.93
CA TYR A 162 -16.81 27.25 -10.37
C TYR A 162 -15.40 27.81 -10.68
N LEU A 163 -14.46 26.95 -11.05
CA LEU A 163 -13.09 27.35 -11.41
C LEU A 163 -13.09 28.09 -12.75
N PRO A 164 -12.33 29.20 -12.88
CA PRO A 164 -12.21 29.93 -14.13
C PRO A 164 -11.66 29.03 -15.26
N LYS A 165 -12.12 29.28 -16.49
CA LYS A 165 -11.68 28.56 -17.70
C LYS A 165 -10.16 28.47 -17.85
N LYS A 166 -9.44 29.54 -17.51
CA LYS A 166 -7.97 29.57 -17.50
C LYS A 166 -7.37 28.50 -16.56
N THR A 167 -7.89 28.40 -15.35
CA THR A 167 -7.45 27.41 -14.35
C THR A 167 -7.73 25.99 -14.81
N ILE A 168 -8.91 25.73 -15.39
CA ILE A 168 -9.26 24.42 -15.96
C ILE A 168 -8.37 24.06 -17.13
N THR A 169 -8.05 25.02 -18.01
CA THR A 169 -7.11 24.80 -19.12
C THR A 169 -5.73 24.40 -18.60
N GLU A 170 -5.22 25.08 -17.58
CA GLU A 170 -3.94 24.74 -16.95
C GLU A 170 -3.96 23.32 -16.32
N ILE A 171 -5.06 22.92 -15.69
CA ILE A 171 -5.25 21.57 -15.13
C ILE A 171 -5.23 20.51 -16.25
N LEU A 172 -6.00 20.73 -17.32
CA LEU A 172 -6.06 19.83 -18.47
C LEU A 172 -4.70 19.70 -19.16
N ASP A 173 -3.99 20.81 -19.35
CA ASP A 173 -2.65 20.85 -19.91
C ASP A 173 -1.66 20.05 -19.06
N ASN A 174 -1.68 20.22 -17.73
CA ASN A 174 -0.85 19.43 -16.79
C ASN A 174 -1.19 17.94 -16.83
N CYS A 175 -2.44 17.59 -17.11
CA CYS A 175 -2.90 16.22 -17.31
C CYS A 175 -2.61 15.66 -18.71
N GLY A 176 -1.98 16.44 -19.59
CA GLY A 176 -1.57 16.00 -20.93
C GLY A 176 -2.62 16.17 -22.03
N TYR A 177 -3.72 16.91 -21.78
CA TYR A 177 -4.79 17.15 -22.76
C TYR A 177 -4.52 18.34 -23.70
N LYS A 178 -3.37 19.01 -23.56
CA LYS A 178 -3.01 20.17 -24.38
C LYS A 178 -3.07 19.84 -25.87
N GLY A 179 -3.89 20.59 -26.61
CA GLY A 179 -4.05 20.44 -28.05
C GLY A 179 -4.92 19.25 -28.50
N LEU A 180 -5.51 18.48 -27.57
CA LEU A 180 -6.35 17.32 -27.90
C LEU A 180 -7.84 17.66 -28.09
N TYR A 181 -8.24 18.90 -27.83
CA TYR A 181 -9.62 19.39 -27.97
C TYR A 181 -9.67 20.75 -28.65
N GLU A 182 -10.77 21.02 -29.35
CA GLU A 182 -10.99 22.25 -30.13
C GLU A 182 -11.55 23.38 -29.27
N GLN A 183 -12.48 23.07 -28.36
CA GLN A 183 -13.19 24.05 -27.54
C GLN A 183 -13.44 23.53 -26.13
N LEU A 184 -13.37 24.45 -25.16
CA LEU A 184 -13.71 24.23 -23.75
C LEU A 184 -14.85 25.19 -23.35
N TYR A 185 -15.97 24.62 -22.94
CA TYR A 185 -17.14 25.31 -22.41
C TYR A 185 -17.23 25.07 -20.90
N VAL A 186 -17.06 26.14 -20.13
CA VAL A 186 -17.18 26.11 -18.66
C VAL A 186 -18.41 26.92 -18.28
N SER A 187 -19.26 26.39 -17.41
CA SER A 187 -20.55 26.99 -17.08
C SER A 187 -20.46 28.44 -16.60
N ASN A 188 -19.52 28.77 -15.72
CA ASN A 188 -19.30 30.13 -15.23
C ASN A 188 -18.77 31.12 -16.29
N ASP A 189 -18.25 30.62 -17.43
CA ASP A 189 -17.71 31.43 -18.55
C ASP A 189 -18.81 31.76 -19.58
N ILE A 190 -19.70 30.80 -19.84
CA ILE A 190 -20.76 30.95 -20.87
C ILE A 190 -22.16 31.18 -20.29
N GLY A 191 -22.34 31.07 -18.98
CA GLY A 191 -23.62 31.20 -18.30
C GLY A 191 -24.62 30.09 -18.66
N LYS A 192 -24.14 28.89 -19.02
CA LYS A 192 -24.94 27.73 -19.42
C LYS A 192 -24.46 26.49 -18.69
N ARG A 193 -25.37 25.74 -18.08
CA ARG A 193 -25.07 24.56 -17.27
C ARG A 193 -25.63 23.28 -17.91
N LYS A 194 -25.07 22.15 -17.51
CA LYS A 194 -25.56 20.82 -17.87
C LYS A 194 -26.77 20.44 -17.02
N ASP A 195 -26.75 20.75 -15.72
CA ASP A 195 -27.81 20.37 -14.77
C ASP A 195 -29.15 21.09 -14.97
N ASP A 196 -29.15 22.35 -15.42
CA ASP A 196 -30.34 23.10 -15.84
C ASP A 196 -30.69 22.93 -17.33
N LYS A 197 -29.94 22.06 -18.01
CA LYS A 197 -30.07 21.71 -19.44
C LYS A 197 -29.69 22.81 -20.43
N SER A 198 -29.35 24.02 -19.99
CA SER A 198 -29.22 25.19 -20.87
C SER A 198 -28.05 25.10 -21.86
N VAL A 199 -27.04 24.27 -21.59
CA VAL A 199 -25.90 24.08 -22.49
C VAL A 199 -26.24 23.23 -23.73
N TRP A 200 -27.17 22.29 -23.63
CA TRP A 200 -27.53 21.39 -24.72
C TRP A 200 -28.16 22.09 -25.94
N PRO A 201 -29.17 22.97 -25.79
CA PRO A 201 -29.68 23.74 -26.92
C PRO A 201 -28.62 24.70 -27.47
N PHE A 202 -27.78 25.29 -26.61
CA PHE A 202 -26.64 26.10 -27.06
C PHE A 202 -25.67 25.32 -27.97
N LEU A 203 -25.36 24.06 -27.64
CA LEU A 203 -24.53 23.21 -28.50
C LEU A 203 -25.22 22.88 -29.83
N LYS A 204 -26.54 22.66 -29.83
CA LYS A 204 -27.31 22.42 -31.06
C LYS A 204 -27.39 23.65 -31.95
N GLU A 205 -27.55 24.83 -31.38
CA GLU A 205 -27.49 26.10 -32.13
C GLU A 205 -26.09 26.33 -32.72
N LYS A 206 -25.04 26.01 -31.96
CA LYS A 206 -23.66 26.16 -32.43
C LYS A 206 -23.27 25.13 -33.48
N TYR A 207 -23.88 23.95 -33.47
CA TYR A 207 -23.58 22.83 -34.36
C TYR A 207 -24.86 22.19 -34.96
N PRO A 208 -25.65 22.92 -35.76
CA PRO A 208 -27.03 22.55 -36.13
C PRO A 208 -27.16 21.31 -37.01
N HIS A 209 -26.07 20.86 -37.64
CA HIS A 209 -26.06 19.72 -38.57
C HIS A 209 -25.08 18.62 -38.18
N GLN A 210 -24.44 18.74 -37.02
CA GLN A 210 -23.43 17.79 -36.59
C GLN A 210 -24.06 16.72 -35.71
N LYS A 211 -23.66 15.47 -35.92
CA LYS A 211 -24.01 14.37 -35.03
C LYS A 211 -23.09 14.41 -33.82
N ILE A 212 -23.66 14.70 -32.66
CA ILE A 212 -22.93 14.87 -31.40
C ILE A 212 -23.15 13.64 -30.51
N ILE A 213 -22.08 13.17 -29.88
CA ILE A 213 -22.15 12.30 -28.71
C ILE A 213 -21.50 12.99 -27.51
N HIS A 214 -22.10 12.89 -26.33
CA HIS A 214 -21.52 13.36 -25.08
C HIS A 214 -21.13 12.18 -24.17
N LEU A 215 -19.94 12.27 -23.58
CA LEU A 215 -19.37 11.28 -22.66
C LEU A 215 -19.18 11.93 -21.30
N GLY A 216 -19.79 11.38 -20.26
CA GLY A 216 -19.64 11.90 -18.91
C GLY A 216 -20.08 10.90 -17.85
N ASP A 217 -19.83 11.25 -16.59
CA ASP A 217 -20.05 10.38 -15.44
C ASP A 217 -21.41 10.61 -14.77
N ASN A 218 -22.09 11.72 -15.00
CA ASN A 218 -23.34 11.98 -14.29
C ASN A 218 -24.56 11.36 -15.02
N ASP A 219 -25.35 10.56 -14.32
CA ASP A 219 -26.52 9.88 -14.91
C ASP A 219 -27.60 10.86 -15.42
N LEU A 220 -27.72 12.04 -14.81
CA LEU A 220 -28.68 13.05 -15.23
C LEU A 220 -28.07 14.02 -16.22
N SER A 221 -27.08 14.79 -15.78
CA SER A 221 -26.56 15.90 -16.57
C SER A 221 -25.82 15.45 -17.82
N ASP A 222 -25.15 14.30 -17.81
CA ASP A 222 -24.33 13.85 -18.95
C ASP A 222 -25.00 12.72 -19.77
N VAL A 223 -26.03 12.06 -19.21
CA VAL A 223 -26.67 10.91 -19.85
C VAL A 223 -28.15 11.13 -20.13
N ALA A 224 -28.95 11.57 -19.16
CA ALA A 224 -30.39 11.74 -19.37
C ALA A 224 -30.70 13.02 -20.17
N TYR A 225 -30.16 14.16 -19.73
CA TYR A 225 -30.52 15.48 -20.27
C TYR A 225 -30.08 15.72 -21.72
N PRO A 226 -28.87 15.34 -22.18
CA PRO A 226 -28.48 15.59 -23.57
C PRO A 226 -29.39 14.86 -24.58
N LYS A 227 -29.92 13.69 -24.21
CA LYS A 227 -30.82 12.91 -25.07
C LYS A 227 -32.11 13.64 -25.42
N GLU A 228 -32.58 14.52 -24.54
CA GLU A 228 -33.77 15.34 -24.79
C GLU A 228 -33.56 16.35 -25.93
N PHE A 229 -32.30 16.58 -26.34
CA PHE A 229 -31.90 17.52 -27.40
C PHE A 229 -31.24 16.83 -28.60
N ASP A 230 -31.55 15.54 -28.82
CA ASP A 230 -30.97 14.72 -29.89
C ASP A 230 -29.43 14.67 -29.88
N ILE A 231 -28.85 14.58 -28.68
CA ILE A 231 -27.43 14.32 -28.45
C ILE A 231 -27.30 12.90 -27.91
N ASP A 232 -26.57 12.05 -28.64
CA ASP A 232 -26.27 10.69 -28.18
C ASP A 232 -25.38 10.76 -26.93
N THR A 233 -25.41 9.73 -26.08
CA THR A 233 -24.62 9.75 -24.83
C THR A 233 -23.94 8.43 -24.57
N LEU A 234 -22.78 8.46 -23.94
CA LEU A 234 -22.13 7.28 -23.38
C LEU A 234 -21.66 7.56 -21.95
N LYS A 235 -22.18 6.78 -21.00
CA LYS A 235 -21.83 6.87 -19.58
C LYS A 235 -20.40 6.39 -19.36
N ILE A 236 -19.58 7.20 -18.72
CA ILE A 236 -18.27 6.83 -18.18
C ILE A 236 -18.44 6.54 -16.70
N LEU A 237 -18.01 5.37 -16.23
CA LEU A 237 -18.12 5.05 -14.80
C LEU A 237 -17.04 5.80 -14.02
N SER A 238 -17.45 6.54 -12.99
CA SER A 238 -16.54 7.12 -12.01
C SER A 238 -15.79 6.02 -11.25
N SER A 239 -14.63 6.34 -10.68
CA SER A 239 -13.88 5.40 -9.83
C SER A 239 -14.70 4.92 -8.62
N LYS A 240 -15.57 5.77 -8.08
CA LYS A 240 -16.50 5.45 -7.00
C LYS A 240 -17.56 4.43 -7.43
N GLU A 241 -18.17 4.61 -8.60
CA GLU A 241 -19.13 3.62 -9.13
C GLU A 241 -18.48 2.27 -9.40
N LEU A 242 -17.22 2.25 -9.87
CA LEU A 242 -16.45 1.03 -10.04
C LEU A 242 -16.13 0.37 -8.69
N LEU A 243 -15.74 1.15 -7.68
CA LEU A 243 -15.53 0.63 -6.34
C LEU A 243 -16.80 0.01 -5.77
N HIS A 244 -17.97 0.64 -5.92
CA HIS A 244 -19.25 0.06 -5.46
C HIS A 244 -19.58 -1.29 -6.11
N LYS A 245 -19.02 -1.58 -7.29
CA LYS A 245 -19.14 -2.88 -7.98
C LYS A 245 -18.02 -3.87 -7.61
N CYS A 246 -16.99 -3.40 -6.92
CA CYS A 246 -15.81 -4.17 -6.55
C CYS A 246 -16.04 -5.02 -5.30
N SER A 247 -15.40 -6.20 -5.25
CA SER A 247 -15.47 -7.13 -4.11
C SER A 247 -14.85 -6.57 -2.81
N LEU A 248 -14.02 -5.52 -2.90
CA LEU A 248 -13.45 -4.85 -1.73
C LEU A 248 -14.45 -3.95 -0.98
N TYR A 249 -15.40 -3.34 -1.70
CA TYR A 249 -16.24 -2.28 -1.13
C TYR A 249 -17.01 -2.69 0.13
N PRO A 250 -17.68 -3.87 0.20
CA PRO A 250 -18.37 -4.27 1.42
C PRO A 250 -17.47 -4.33 2.67
N SER A 251 -16.19 -4.67 2.49
CA SER A 251 -15.21 -4.73 3.58
C SER A 251 -14.70 -3.35 4.01
N LEU A 252 -14.82 -2.33 3.15
CA LEU A 252 -14.26 -1.00 3.37
C LEU A 252 -15.32 0.06 3.67
N LYS A 253 -16.60 -0.24 3.43
CA LYS A 253 -17.71 0.72 3.51
C LYS A 253 -17.72 1.54 4.80
N GLU A 254 -17.61 0.90 5.96
CA GLU A 254 -17.63 1.61 7.25
C GLU A 254 -16.47 2.60 7.39
N PHE A 255 -15.27 2.19 6.97
CA PHE A 255 -14.08 3.05 6.99
C PHE A 255 -14.16 4.18 5.98
N ILE A 256 -14.78 3.92 4.81
CA ILE A 256 -15.06 4.94 3.82
C ILE A 256 -16.03 5.98 4.38
N ASP A 257 -17.12 5.55 5.03
CA ASP A 257 -18.16 6.44 5.55
C ASP A 257 -17.65 7.31 6.71
N THR A 258 -16.69 6.79 7.51
CA THR A 258 -16.11 7.44 8.69
C THR A 258 -14.69 8.00 8.48
N ARG A 259 -14.23 8.05 7.23
CA ARG A 259 -12.85 8.39 6.85
C ARG A 259 -12.41 9.77 7.36
N THR A 260 -11.14 9.85 7.78
CA THR A 260 -10.41 11.10 7.99
C THR A 260 -9.92 11.71 6.67
N CYS A 261 -9.34 12.92 6.68
CA CYS A 261 -8.69 13.52 5.52
C CYS A 261 -7.52 12.65 4.99
N SER A 262 -6.74 12.08 5.90
CA SER A 262 -5.64 11.16 5.53
C SER A 262 -6.16 9.86 4.92
N ASP A 263 -7.25 9.32 5.45
CA ASP A 263 -7.91 8.13 4.88
C ASP A 263 -8.47 8.43 3.49
N SER A 264 -9.06 9.61 3.28
CA SER A 264 -9.57 10.01 1.97
C SER A 264 -8.46 10.09 0.93
N TYR A 265 -7.31 10.70 1.27
CA TYR A 265 -6.15 10.72 0.37
C TYR A 265 -5.61 9.32 0.08
N TYR A 266 -5.48 8.48 1.12
CA TYR A 266 -5.09 7.09 0.98
C TYR A 266 -6.01 6.32 0.01
N LEU A 267 -7.32 6.37 0.23
CA LEU A 267 -8.32 5.73 -0.63
C LEU A 267 -8.30 6.30 -2.07
N GLY A 268 -8.10 7.60 -2.23
CA GLY A 268 -7.93 8.24 -3.54
C GLY A 268 -6.71 7.74 -4.29
N LEU A 269 -5.57 7.56 -3.62
CA LEU A 269 -4.39 6.94 -4.21
C LEU A 269 -4.64 5.47 -4.62
N LEU A 270 -5.38 4.71 -3.82
CA LEU A 270 -5.67 3.30 -4.13
C LEU A 270 -6.65 3.13 -5.28
N PHE A 271 -7.74 3.90 -5.29
CA PHE A 271 -8.86 3.66 -6.18
C PHE A 271 -8.86 4.60 -7.38
N ASN A 272 -8.67 5.90 -7.17
CA ASN A 272 -8.75 6.88 -8.26
C ASN A 272 -7.45 6.95 -9.07
N LYS A 273 -6.30 6.85 -8.40
CA LYS A 273 -5.00 6.86 -9.07
C LYS A 273 -4.59 5.49 -9.61
N LYS A 274 -4.97 4.41 -8.94
CA LYS A 274 -4.60 3.04 -9.33
C LYS A 274 -5.78 2.25 -9.87
N LEU A 275 -6.42 1.42 -9.06
CA LEU A 275 -7.31 0.34 -9.50
C LEU A 275 -8.43 0.75 -10.46
N PHE A 276 -8.98 1.96 -10.29
CA PHE A 276 -10.09 2.51 -11.08
C PHE A 276 -9.74 3.83 -11.78
N ASN A 277 -8.45 4.11 -11.98
CA ASN A 277 -8.04 5.23 -12.83
C ASN A 277 -8.61 5.07 -14.24
N SER A 278 -8.54 3.84 -14.77
CA SER A 278 -9.26 3.46 -15.97
C SER A 278 -10.75 3.20 -15.69
N PRO A 279 -11.67 3.81 -16.44
CA PRO A 279 -13.09 3.45 -16.38
C PRO A 279 -13.38 2.05 -16.95
N PHE A 280 -12.40 1.42 -17.62
CA PHE A 280 -12.50 0.10 -18.24
C PHE A 280 -11.90 -1.01 -17.38
N SER A 281 -11.68 -0.73 -16.10
CA SER A 281 -11.09 -1.67 -15.14
C SER A 281 -11.88 -2.99 -15.09
N PRO A 282 -11.19 -4.15 -15.07
CA PRO A 282 -11.82 -5.47 -14.95
C PRO A 282 -12.32 -5.74 -13.52
N LEU A 283 -12.33 -4.74 -12.62
CA LEU A 283 -12.66 -4.87 -11.19
C LEU A 283 -11.71 -5.84 -10.45
N MET A 284 -10.48 -5.99 -10.95
CA MET A 284 -9.45 -6.87 -10.40
C MET A 284 -8.09 -6.16 -10.38
N ILE A 285 -7.21 -6.62 -9.49
CA ILE A 285 -5.80 -6.23 -9.50
C ILE A 285 -5.06 -7.23 -10.41
N ASP A 286 -4.81 -6.82 -11.65
CA ASP A 286 -4.20 -7.63 -12.72
C ASP A 286 -2.81 -7.14 -13.17
N ASP A 287 -2.34 -6.07 -12.54
CA ASP A 287 -0.99 -5.54 -12.68
C ASP A 287 -0.20 -5.66 -11.38
N PHE A 288 1.08 -6.04 -11.52
CA PHE A 288 1.98 -6.23 -10.38
C PHE A 288 2.30 -4.91 -9.68
N ASP A 289 2.35 -3.80 -10.43
CA ASP A 289 2.78 -2.51 -9.87
C ASP A 289 1.67 -1.88 -9.06
N ASP A 290 0.43 -2.00 -9.55
CA ASP A 290 -0.74 -1.60 -8.79
C ASP A 290 -0.91 -2.46 -7.54
N PHE A 291 -0.65 -3.76 -7.61
CA PHE A 291 -0.63 -4.60 -6.41
C PHE A 291 0.38 -4.06 -5.37
N VAL A 292 1.63 -3.84 -5.77
CA VAL A 292 2.67 -3.35 -4.85
C VAL A 292 2.34 -1.97 -4.29
N TYR A 293 1.87 -1.06 -5.14
CA TYR A 293 1.49 0.30 -4.75
C TYR A 293 0.33 0.29 -3.75
N MET A 294 -0.62 -0.64 -3.91
CA MET A 294 -1.82 -0.69 -3.08
C MET A 294 -1.64 -1.53 -1.81
N PHE A 295 -0.65 -2.43 -1.79
CA PHE A 295 -0.47 -3.41 -0.72
C PHE A 295 0.81 -3.16 0.10
N HIS A 296 1.98 -3.12 -0.55
CA HIS A 296 3.28 -2.99 0.13
C HIS A 296 3.56 -1.55 0.53
N ALA A 297 3.35 -0.62 -0.40
CA ALA A 297 3.75 0.76 -0.18
C ALA A 297 3.10 1.39 1.05
N PRO A 298 1.78 1.29 1.30
CA PRO A 298 1.15 1.95 2.43
C PRO A 298 1.64 1.40 3.77
N VAL A 299 1.68 0.06 3.91
CA VAL A 299 2.10 -0.61 5.15
C VAL A 299 3.56 -0.34 5.47
N LEU A 300 4.45 -0.45 4.48
CA LEU A 300 5.88 -0.21 4.69
C LEU A 300 6.18 1.27 4.93
N THR A 301 5.44 2.18 4.29
CA THR A 301 5.58 3.63 4.53
C THR A 301 5.22 3.98 5.97
N GLU A 302 4.08 3.48 6.47
CA GLU A 302 3.66 3.79 7.83
C GLU A 302 4.54 3.12 8.89
N PHE A 303 5.08 1.93 8.60
CA PHE A 303 6.09 1.33 9.46
C PHE A 303 7.41 2.11 9.46
N LEU A 304 7.85 2.65 8.32
CA LEU A 304 9.01 3.56 8.26
C LEU A 304 8.77 4.82 9.08
N LYS A 305 7.60 5.44 8.94
CA LYS A 305 7.21 6.61 9.73
C LYS A 305 7.21 6.29 11.23
N PHE A 306 6.69 5.14 11.63
CA PHE A 306 6.75 4.68 13.02
C PHE A 306 8.19 4.57 13.56
N VAL A 307 9.12 4.06 12.75
CA VAL A 307 10.55 4.01 13.11
C VAL A 307 11.15 5.43 13.18
N ILE A 308 10.86 6.30 12.20
CA ILE A 308 11.37 7.68 12.16
C ILE A 308 10.84 8.50 13.34
N ASP A 309 9.54 8.41 13.61
CA ASP A 309 8.83 9.15 14.66
C ASP A 309 9.24 8.69 16.07
N SER A 310 9.83 7.48 16.19
CA SER A 310 10.47 7.05 17.45
C SER A 310 11.64 7.94 17.88
N ASN A 311 12.23 8.68 16.92
CA ASN A 311 13.36 9.58 17.07
C ASN A 311 14.59 8.95 17.74
N GLN A 312 14.71 7.62 17.65
CA GLN A 312 15.82 6.87 18.23
C GLN A 312 17.06 6.90 17.34
N ASP A 313 18.23 6.81 17.97
CA ASP A 313 19.51 6.67 17.30
C ASP A 313 19.99 5.21 17.29
N ASN A 314 21.03 4.88 16.52
CA ASN A 314 21.56 3.52 16.38
C ASN A 314 20.47 2.51 15.98
N LEU A 315 19.87 2.75 14.81
CA LEU A 315 18.85 1.89 14.22
C LEU A 315 19.52 0.68 13.54
N LEU A 316 19.26 -0.53 14.03
CA LEU A 316 19.79 -1.80 13.53
C LEU A 316 18.73 -2.47 12.65
N PHE A 317 18.80 -2.24 11.34
CA PHE A 317 17.93 -2.88 10.36
C PHE A 317 18.35 -4.35 10.16
N LEU A 318 17.55 -5.29 10.66
CA LEU A 318 17.96 -6.70 10.74
C LEU A 318 17.98 -7.40 9.38
N ALA A 319 19.06 -8.14 9.11
CA ALA A 319 19.49 -8.64 7.80
C ALA A 319 18.44 -8.80 6.69
N ARG A 320 17.70 -9.92 6.66
CA ARG A 320 17.00 -10.39 5.45
C ARG A 320 16.06 -9.30 4.95
N GLU A 321 15.22 -8.80 5.85
CA GLU A 321 14.24 -7.75 5.60
C GLU A 321 14.87 -6.34 5.60
N GLY A 322 15.87 -6.14 6.44
CA GLY A 322 16.56 -4.86 6.64
C GLY A 322 17.30 -4.35 5.40
N TYR A 323 17.67 -5.20 4.44
CA TYR A 323 18.45 -4.77 3.28
C TYR A 323 17.72 -3.72 2.44
N TYR A 324 16.47 -3.98 2.08
CA TYR A 324 15.65 -3.00 1.36
C TYR A 324 15.10 -1.95 2.32
N PHE A 325 14.80 -2.30 3.56
CA PHE A 325 14.24 -1.35 4.52
C PHE A 325 15.21 -0.21 4.87
N THR A 326 16.51 -0.47 4.99
CA THR A 326 17.53 0.58 5.13
C THR A 326 17.55 1.51 3.91
N LYS A 327 17.49 0.97 2.69
CA LYS A 327 17.44 1.79 1.46
C LYS A 327 16.16 2.63 1.38
N LEU A 328 15.03 2.09 1.82
CA LEU A 328 13.76 2.81 1.87
C LEU A 328 13.79 3.90 2.93
N TYR A 329 14.39 3.65 4.10
CA TYR A 329 14.63 4.67 5.13
C TYR A 329 15.46 5.83 4.58
N ASP A 330 16.61 5.54 3.98
CA ASP A 330 17.47 6.56 3.35
C ASP A 330 16.71 7.38 2.30
N LYS A 331 15.96 6.69 1.44
CA LYS A 331 15.19 7.32 0.36
C LYS A 331 14.06 8.19 0.90
N TYR A 332 13.30 7.70 1.88
CA TYR A 332 12.21 8.44 2.51
C TYR A 332 12.73 9.69 3.20
N CYS A 333 13.82 9.58 3.98
CA CYS A 333 14.46 10.73 4.62
C CYS A 333 14.94 11.75 3.58
N ALA A 334 15.59 11.32 2.50
CA ALA A 334 16.05 12.21 1.44
C ALA A 334 14.89 12.94 0.73
N ILE A 335 13.82 12.23 0.38
CA ILE A 335 12.64 12.78 -0.31
C ILE A 335 11.95 13.86 0.54
N ASN A 336 11.86 13.63 1.85
CA ASN A 336 11.16 14.48 2.81
C ASN A 336 12.09 15.45 3.56
N LYS A 337 13.39 15.49 3.23
CA LYS A 337 14.41 16.32 3.89
C LYS A 337 14.46 16.11 5.42
N ILE A 338 14.31 14.87 5.86
CA ILE A 338 14.41 14.47 7.27
C ILE A 338 15.88 14.15 7.58
N GLU A 339 16.39 14.65 8.70
CA GLU A 339 17.73 14.31 9.18
C GLU A 339 17.79 12.83 9.57
N LYS A 340 18.77 12.12 9.00
CA LYS A 340 18.96 10.69 9.28
C LYS A 340 19.62 10.49 10.63
N LYS A 341 19.12 9.52 11.39
CA LYS A 341 19.77 9.02 12.60
C LYS A 341 20.87 8.03 12.21
N ASN A 342 21.80 7.75 13.13
CA ASN A 342 22.79 6.70 12.92
C ASN A 342 22.07 5.37 12.76
N HIS A 343 22.38 4.68 11.69
CA HIS A 343 21.73 3.42 11.36
C HIS A 343 22.69 2.48 10.68
N TYR A 344 22.39 1.19 10.81
CA TYR A 344 23.25 0.12 10.36
C TYR A 344 22.40 -0.95 9.70
N TYR A 345 22.88 -1.42 8.54
CA TYR A 345 22.44 -2.71 8.04
C TYR A 345 23.05 -3.81 8.92
N PHE A 346 22.23 -4.41 9.79
CA PHE A 346 22.72 -5.29 10.85
C PHE A 346 22.50 -6.77 10.51
N LEU A 347 23.59 -7.47 10.23
CA LEU A 347 23.61 -8.91 9.97
C LEU A 347 23.14 -9.69 11.21
N ALA A 348 21.94 -10.27 11.11
CA ALA A 348 21.36 -11.17 12.08
C ALA A 348 20.44 -12.21 11.43
N SER A 349 20.40 -13.40 12.01
CA SER A 349 19.40 -14.41 11.69
C SER A 349 19.03 -15.16 12.95
N ARG A 350 17.87 -15.82 12.95
CA ARG A 350 17.48 -16.70 14.08
C ARG A 350 18.54 -17.76 14.32
N LYS A 351 19.12 -18.34 13.25
CA LYS A 351 20.16 -19.38 13.36
C LYS A 351 21.44 -18.83 13.99
N ALA A 352 22.02 -17.77 13.42
CA ALA A 352 23.29 -17.21 13.88
C ALA A 352 23.20 -16.67 15.31
N THR A 353 22.08 -16.03 15.66
CA THR A 353 21.89 -15.49 17.02
C THR A 353 21.60 -16.59 18.05
N ASN A 354 20.88 -17.66 17.67
CA ASN A 354 20.57 -18.76 18.58
C ASN A 354 21.85 -19.42 19.10
N THR A 355 22.73 -19.89 18.21
CA THR A 355 24.00 -20.53 18.58
C THR A 355 24.90 -19.59 19.37
N ALA A 356 25.07 -18.35 18.92
CA ALA A 356 25.92 -17.37 19.60
C ALA A 356 25.39 -16.95 20.99
N SER A 357 24.10 -17.14 21.29
CA SER A 357 23.49 -16.74 22.57
C SER A 357 23.59 -17.79 23.69
N ILE A 358 24.03 -19.02 23.37
CA ILE A 358 24.15 -20.12 24.34
C ILE A 358 25.23 -19.78 25.38
N LYS A 359 24.87 -19.75 26.67
CA LYS A 359 25.78 -19.40 27.77
C LYS A 359 26.29 -20.61 28.55
N ASN A 360 25.45 -21.63 28.72
CA ASN A 360 25.71 -22.74 29.63
C ASN A 360 25.15 -24.07 29.09
N ASP A 361 25.37 -25.15 29.84
CA ASP A 361 24.96 -26.51 29.47
C ASP A 361 23.43 -26.64 29.44
N GLU A 362 22.76 -25.97 30.36
CA GLU A 362 21.30 -25.95 30.45
C GLU A 362 20.67 -25.40 29.15
N ASP A 363 21.23 -24.32 28.59
CA ASP A 363 20.82 -23.79 27.29
C ASP A 363 20.97 -24.83 26.16
N ILE A 364 22.08 -25.57 26.13
CA ILE A 364 22.34 -26.62 25.15
C ILE A 364 21.27 -27.71 25.26
N PHE A 365 20.98 -28.18 26.47
CA PHE A 365 19.98 -29.22 26.69
C PHE A 365 18.54 -28.72 26.49
N ASN A 366 18.25 -27.45 26.77
CA ASN A 366 16.93 -26.86 26.50
C ASN A 366 16.60 -26.83 25.00
N LEU A 367 17.59 -26.71 24.11
CA LEU A 367 17.35 -26.81 22.66
C LEU A 367 16.82 -28.17 22.22
N LEU A 368 17.11 -29.24 22.98
CA LEU A 368 16.61 -30.59 22.72
C LEU A 368 15.11 -30.74 23.06
N LYS A 369 14.52 -29.78 23.79
CA LYS A 369 13.10 -29.78 24.14
C LYS A 369 12.22 -29.17 23.04
N ASN A 370 12.82 -28.55 22.02
CA ASN A 370 12.09 -27.96 20.90
C ASN A 370 11.74 -29.04 19.86
N ASP A 371 10.62 -28.83 19.17
CA ASP A 371 10.21 -29.71 18.08
C ASP A 371 11.24 -29.69 16.94
N TYR A 372 11.72 -30.88 16.58
CA TYR A 372 12.59 -31.09 15.42
C TYR A 372 12.38 -32.48 14.85
N SER A 373 12.29 -32.59 13.53
CA SER A 373 12.34 -33.87 12.83
C SER A 373 13.34 -33.77 11.69
N GLY A 374 14.27 -34.72 11.64
CA GLY A 374 15.37 -34.72 10.69
C GLY A 374 16.52 -35.60 11.17
N THR A 375 17.71 -35.43 10.59
CA THR A 375 18.88 -36.23 10.98
C THR A 375 19.65 -35.60 12.13
N LEU A 376 20.33 -36.43 12.93
CA LEU A 376 21.18 -35.99 14.02
C LEU A 376 22.30 -35.06 13.52
N LYS A 377 22.97 -35.41 12.42
CA LYS A 377 24.04 -34.56 11.85
C LYS A 377 23.51 -33.18 11.50
N ASN A 378 22.35 -33.11 10.84
CA ASN A 378 21.74 -31.82 10.50
C ASN A 378 21.35 -31.02 11.75
N PHE A 379 20.82 -31.67 12.79
CA PHE A 379 20.51 -31.00 14.05
C PHE A 379 21.76 -30.41 14.71
N LEU A 380 22.83 -31.21 14.86
CA LEU A 380 24.08 -30.80 15.51
C LEU A 380 24.81 -29.72 14.71
N MET A 381 24.84 -29.84 13.39
CA MET A 381 25.42 -28.83 12.51
C MET A 381 24.63 -27.51 12.58
N LYS A 382 23.29 -27.56 12.52
CA LYS A 382 22.46 -26.35 12.49
C LYS A 382 22.48 -25.58 13.82
N ASN A 383 22.46 -26.28 14.95
CA ASN A 383 22.33 -25.66 16.27
C ASN A 383 23.68 -25.39 16.96
N PHE A 384 24.69 -26.22 16.70
CA PHE A 384 25.98 -26.16 17.40
C PHE A 384 27.19 -26.03 16.46
N HIS A 385 26.96 -26.01 15.14
CA HIS A 385 28.02 -26.04 14.13
C HIS A 385 29.01 -27.18 14.40
N PHE A 386 28.47 -28.33 14.78
CA PHE A 386 29.24 -29.49 15.15
C PHE A 386 29.10 -30.58 14.08
N ASN A 387 30.21 -30.88 13.40
CA ASN A 387 30.28 -31.96 12.44
C ASN A 387 30.39 -33.30 13.20
N TYR A 388 29.32 -34.09 13.19
CA TYR A 388 29.31 -35.39 13.85
C TYR A 388 29.84 -36.47 12.92
N GLU A 389 30.96 -37.08 13.31
CA GLU A 389 31.73 -38.00 12.46
C GLU A 389 31.16 -39.43 12.45
N ASN A 390 30.41 -39.83 13.47
CA ASN A 390 29.81 -41.17 13.52
C ASN A 390 28.59 -41.31 12.61
N ASP A 391 27.97 -42.49 12.62
CA ASP A 391 26.78 -42.82 11.83
C ASP A 391 25.62 -41.85 12.14
N ASP A 392 25.02 -41.31 11.07
CA ASP A 392 23.85 -40.44 11.17
C ASP A 392 22.57 -41.27 11.36
N PHE A 393 21.59 -40.68 12.04
CA PHE A 393 20.27 -41.30 12.20
C PHE A 393 19.19 -40.25 12.34
N THR A 394 17.96 -40.62 11.98
CA THR A 394 16.79 -39.76 12.15
C THR A 394 16.43 -39.62 13.63
N ILE A 395 16.07 -38.40 14.02
CA ILE A 395 15.58 -38.04 15.34
C ILE A 395 14.26 -37.29 15.23
N LYS A 396 13.44 -37.44 16.26
CA LYS A 396 12.23 -36.65 16.50
C LYS A 396 12.29 -36.11 17.92
N LEU A 397 12.53 -34.81 18.06
CA LEU A 397 12.54 -34.12 19.35
C LEU A 397 11.15 -33.51 19.62
N PRO A 398 10.70 -33.48 20.89
CA PRO A 398 11.42 -33.89 22.09
C PRO A 398 11.43 -35.41 22.37
N ASP A 399 10.75 -36.25 21.58
CA ASP A 399 10.59 -37.69 21.83
C ASP A 399 11.94 -38.44 22.02
N ASP A 400 12.95 -38.09 21.24
CA ASP A 400 14.31 -38.67 21.29
C ASP A 400 15.29 -37.93 22.23
N TYR A 401 14.78 -37.13 23.19
CA TYR A 401 15.61 -36.28 24.04
C TYR A 401 16.81 -37.01 24.67
N ASP A 402 16.60 -38.13 25.35
CA ASP A 402 17.67 -38.84 26.07
C ASP A 402 18.75 -39.39 25.13
N LYS A 403 18.33 -39.88 23.97
CA LYS A 403 19.23 -40.40 22.93
C LYS A 403 20.14 -39.29 22.42
N VAL A 404 19.59 -38.13 22.08
CA VAL A 404 20.35 -36.99 21.59
C VAL A 404 21.18 -36.36 22.71
N ALA A 405 20.64 -36.26 23.92
CA ALA A 405 21.36 -35.74 25.09
C ALA A 405 22.62 -36.56 25.40
N LYS A 406 22.60 -37.89 25.22
CA LYS A 406 23.79 -38.73 25.36
C LYS A 406 24.87 -38.37 24.34
N VAL A 407 24.50 -38.17 23.08
CA VAL A 407 25.44 -37.73 22.02
C VAL A 407 26.02 -36.35 22.33
N VAL A 408 25.17 -35.41 22.75
CA VAL A 408 25.58 -34.05 23.13
C VAL A 408 26.53 -34.08 24.33
N LYS A 409 26.24 -34.87 25.38
CA LYS A 409 27.12 -35.05 26.56
C LYS A 409 28.50 -35.56 26.16
N ASN A 410 28.56 -36.57 25.28
CA ASN A 410 29.82 -37.16 24.82
C ASN A 410 30.68 -36.18 24.00
N ASN A 411 30.05 -35.21 23.33
CA ASN A 411 30.71 -34.24 22.46
C ASN A 411 30.73 -32.81 23.05
N LEU A 412 30.38 -32.67 24.33
CA LEU A 412 30.07 -31.40 24.95
C LEU A 412 31.23 -30.40 24.91
N LYS A 413 32.47 -30.89 25.05
CA LYS A 413 33.68 -30.05 24.97
C LYS A 413 33.83 -29.39 23.60
N ASN A 414 33.65 -30.15 22.52
CA ASN A 414 33.78 -29.64 21.15
C ASN A 414 32.62 -28.70 20.81
N ILE A 415 31.40 -29.08 21.19
CA ILE A 415 30.21 -28.23 21.05
C ILE A 415 30.41 -26.88 21.75
N LYS A 416 30.88 -26.88 23.00
CA LYS A 416 31.18 -25.64 23.75
C LYS A 416 32.25 -24.78 23.08
N ASN A 417 33.30 -25.40 22.53
CA ASN A 417 34.33 -24.65 21.82
C ASN A 417 33.78 -23.95 20.57
N ASN A 418 32.94 -24.64 19.78
CA ASN A 418 32.32 -24.06 18.59
C ASN A 418 31.39 -22.90 18.96
N ILE A 419 30.52 -23.09 19.96
CA ILE A 419 29.63 -22.05 20.49
C ILE A 419 30.42 -20.83 20.98
N LYS A 420 31.49 -21.04 21.75
CA LYS A 420 32.35 -19.95 22.26
C LYS A 420 33.00 -19.18 21.12
N ASN A 421 33.48 -19.89 20.09
CA ASN A 421 34.06 -19.27 18.91
C ASN A 421 33.03 -18.40 18.15
N GLU A 422 31.82 -18.93 17.92
CA GLU A 422 30.75 -18.16 17.27
C GLU A 422 30.34 -16.93 18.10
N ASN A 423 30.19 -17.07 19.43
CA ASN A 423 29.91 -15.95 20.33
C ASN A 423 30.98 -14.85 20.23
N SER A 424 32.26 -15.23 20.24
CA SER A 424 33.38 -14.29 20.12
C SER A 424 33.39 -13.60 18.76
N CYS A 425 33.21 -14.34 17.66
CA CYS A 425 33.16 -13.78 16.31
C CYS A 425 31.98 -12.81 16.15
N TYR A 426 30.80 -13.15 16.66
CA TYR A 426 29.64 -12.26 16.60
C TYR A 426 29.87 -10.98 17.41
N LYS A 427 30.35 -11.09 18.66
CA LYS A 427 30.68 -9.91 19.48
C LYS A 427 31.74 -9.02 18.82
N LYS A 428 32.72 -9.62 18.14
CA LYS A 428 33.73 -8.88 17.39
C LYS A 428 33.12 -8.15 16.19
N TYR A 429 32.23 -8.79 15.42
CA TYR A 429 31.45 -8.12 14.37
C TYR A 429 30.66 -6.91 14.91
N ILE A 430 29.94 -7.09 16.03
CA ILE A 430 29.16 -5.99 16.64
C ILE A 430 30.08 -4.86 17.09
N LYS A 431 31.24 -5.18 17.68
CA LYS A 431 32.23 -4.19 18.10
C LYS A 431 32.87 -3.45 16.92
N GLU A 432 33.13 -4.13 15.81
CA GLU A 432 33.66 -3.51 14.59
C GLU A 432 32.64 -2.56 13.95
N LEU A 433 31.35 -2.96 13.93
CA LEU A 433 30.27 -2.14 13.38
C LEU A 433 29.89 -0.97 14.29
N ILE A 434 29.85 -1.22 15.61
CA ILE A 434 29.38 -0.28 16.63
C ILE A 434 30.36 -0.33 17.83
N PRO A 435 31.50 0.39 17.80
CA PRO A 435 32.53 0.30 18.84
C PRO A 435 32.04 0.52 20.27
N ASN A 436 31.03 1.38 20.44
CA ASN A 436 30.47 1.77 21.74
C ASN A 436 29.15 1.05 22.09
N TYR A 437 28.80 -0.07 21.43
CA TYR A 437 27.52 -0.76 21.58
C TYR A 437 27.09 -1.06 23.02
N LYS A 438 28.05 -1.25 23.94
CA LYS A 438 27.78 -1.48 25.37
C LYS A 438 27.18 -0.26 26.07
N LYS A 439 27.55 0.95 25.66
CA LYS A 439 27.23 2.22 26.34
C LYS A 439 26.05 2.98 25.73
N ILE A 440 25.61 2.58 24.53
CA ILE A 440 24.54 3.26 23.79
C ILE A 440 23.33 2.34 23.65
N ASP A 441 22.15 2.91 23.50
CA ASP A 441 20.96 2.13 23.18
C ASP A 441 21.04 1.58 21.76
N LEU A 442 20.52 0.36 21.58
CA LEU A 442 20.46 -0.33 20.30
C LEU A 442 19.00 -0.59 19.98
N ASN A 443 18.55 -0.08 18.84
CA ASN A 443 17.17 -0.10 18.43
C ASN A 443 17.03 -1.03 17.22
N LEU A 444 16.43 -2.19 17.40
CA LEU A 444 16.31 -3.23 16.37
C LEU A 444 15.06 -2.97 15.52
N ILE A 445 15.20 -3.05 14.21
CA ILE A 445 14.10 -2.85 13.26
C ILE A 445 13.93 -4.15 12.49
N ASP A 446 12.75 -4.75 12.61
CA ASP A 446 12.41 -6.03 11.99
C ASP A 446 10.93 -6.05 11.60
N LEU A 447 10.57 -6.80 10.58
CA LEU A 447 9.16 -7.11 10.32
C LEU A 447 8.66 -8.25 11.21
N GLY A 448 9.56 -9.08 11.76
CA GLY A 448 9.27 -10.27 12.55
C GLY A 448 8.43 -10.03 13.81
N TYR A 449 7.94 -11.12 14.40
CA TYR A 449 6.71 -11.07 15.21
C TYR A 449 6.83 -11.58 16.64
N SER A 450 7.90 -12.33 16.96
CA SER A 450 8.07 -12.99 18.27
C SER A 450 9.27 -12.49 19.07
N GLY A 451 10.05 -11.55 18.54
CA GLY A 451 11.22 -11.00 19.23
C GLY A 451 12.38 -11.98 19.41
N SER A 452 12.40 -13.13 18.72
CA SER A 452 13.40 -14.19 18.95
C SER A 452 14.85 -13.72 18.71
N ILE A 453 15.08 -12.89 17.69
CA ILE A 453 16.42 -12.34 17.42
C ILE A 453 16.83 -11.37 18.53
N GLN A 454 15.93 -10.47 18.94
CA GLN A 454 16.17 -9.54 20.04
C GLN A 454 16.44 -10.27 21.36
N TYR A 455 15.68 -11.33 21.67
CA TYR A 455 15.93 -12.19 22.83
C TYR A 455 17.35 -12.76 22.82
N ASN A 456 17.77 -13.36 21.71
CA ASN A 456 19.09 -13.98 21.58
C ASN A 456 20.22 -12.95 21.66
N LEU A 457 20.05 -11.78 21.01
CA LEU A 457 21.03 -10.69 21.07
C LEU A 457 21.12 -10.11 22.48
N SER A 458 19.99 -9.86 23.13
CA SER A 458 19.91 -9.38 24.52
C SER A 458 20.65 -10.33 25.46
N LYS A 459 20.40 -11.64 25.32
CA LYS A 459 21.11 -12.69 26.07
C LYS A 459 22.61 -12.71 25.77
N MET A 460 23.01 -12.69 24.51
CA MET A 460 24.42 -12.74 24.09
C MET A 460 25.23 -11.55 24.61
N LEU A 461 24.61 -10.36 24.60
CA LEU A 461 25.22 -9.10 25.01
C LEU A 461 25.07 -8.81 26.50
N ASP A 462 24.15 -9.51 27.16
CA ASP A 462 23.72 -9.27 28.54
C ASP A 462 23.26 -7.82 28.75
N LYS A 463 22.34 -7.38 27.88
CA LYS A 463 21.92 -5.98 27.78
C LYS A 463 20.49 -5.86 27.25
N GLY A 464 19.66 -5.03 27.90
CA GLY A 464 18.36 -4.60 27.38
C GLY A 464 18.46 -3.96 25.98
N LEU A 465 17.55 -4.34 25.10
CA LEU A 465 17.47 -3.85 23.72
C LEU A 465 16.04 -3.40 23.44
N ASN A 466 15.90 -2.38 22.59
CA ASN A 466 14.60 -1.92 22.09
C ASN A 466 14.35 -2.53 20.71
N GLY A 467 13.12 -2.95 20.43
CA GLY A 467 12.73 -3.47 19.12
C GLY A 467 11.51 -2.77 18.58
N TYR A 468 11.53 -2.43 17.30
CA TYR A 468 10.46 -1.81 16.53
C TYR A 468 10.02 -2.80 15.46
N TYR A 469 8.76 -3.23 15.57
CA TYR A 469 8.21 -4.33 14.79
C TYR A 469 6.92 -3.91 14.08
N LEU A 470 6.68 -4.51 12.92
CA LEU A 470 5.44 -4.24 12.18
C LEU A 470 4.21 -4.73 12.95
N THR A 471 4.26 -5.96 13.49
CA THR A 471 3.20 -6.53 14.34
C THR A 471 3.78 -7.60 15.27
N ASN A 472 2.95 -8.17 16.14
CA ASN A 472 3.30 -9.23 17.10
C ASN A 472 2.53 -10.53 16.85
N SER A 473 3.19 -11.63 17.23
CA SER A 473 2.53 -12.91 17.46
C SER A 473 1.91 -12.94 18.87
N SER A 474 1.06 -13.93 19.13
CA SER A 474 0.51 -14.18 20.48
C SER A 474 1.56 -14.58 21.53
N SER A 475 2.81 -14.82 21.14
CA SER A 475 3.88 -15.29 22.03
C SER A 475 5.17 -14.53 21.79
N VAL A 476 5.24 -13.33 22.38
CA VAL A 476 6.43 -12.46 22.35
C VAL A 476 7.46 -12.93 23.37
N LYS A 477 8.74 -13.01 22.96
CA LYS A 477 9.86 -13.40 23.83
C LYS A 477 10.59 -12.17 24.36
N LYS A 478 10.93 -12.19 25.66
CA LYS A 478 11.76 -11.19 26.34
C LYS A 478 12.82 -11.89 27.18
N TYR A 479 14.06 -11.38 27.15
CA TYR A 479 15.16 -11.93 27.94
C TYR A 479 15.21 -11.31 29.33
N SER A 480 15.01 -9.99 29.43
CA SER A 480 14.88 -9.25 30.69
C SER A 480 13.76 -8.21 30.60
N GLU A 481 13.43 -7.58 31.74
CA GLU A 481 12.45 -6.48 31.81
C GLU A 481 12.91 -5.22 31.05
N GLU A 482 14.22 -5.06 30.89
CA GLU A 482 14.85 -3.99 30.08
C GLU A 482 14.65 -4.19 28.57
N ASN A 483 14.04 -5.31 28.13
CA ASN A 483 13.69 -5.50 26.73
C ASN A 483 12.32 -4.88 26.42
N HIS A 484 12.34 -3.82 25.62
CA HIS A 484 11.14 -3.17 25.11
C HIS A 484 10.87 -3.59 23.66
N LEU A 485 9.61 -3.91 23.37
CA LEU A 485 9.15 -4.24 22.02
C LEU A 485 7.96 -3.34 21.70
N HIS A 486 8.08 -2.61 20.61
CA HIS A 486 7.10 -1.65 20.12
C HIS A 486 6.53 -2.17 18.81
N PHE A 487 5.20 -2.21 18.71
CA PHE A 487 4.50 -2.75 17.55
C PHE A 487 3.70 -1.64 16.86
N TYR A 488 3.81 -1.54 15.54
CA TYR A 488 2.95 -0.62 14.80
C TYR A 488 1.50 -1.13 14.79
N PHE A 489 1.30 -2.40 14.43
CA PHE A 489 0.03 -3.11 14.57
C PHE A 489 0.10 -4.06 15.78
N ASP A 490 -0.26 -3.58 16.97
CA ASP A 490 -0.30 -4.40 18.19
C ASP A 490 -1.61 -5.22 18.28
N ILE A 491 -1.52 -6.54 18.26
CA ILE A 491 -2.71 -7.43 18.37
C ILE A 491 -3.52 -7.21 19.66
N ASN A 492 -2.90 -6.60 20.69
CA ASN A 492 -3.60 -6.23 21.92
C ASN A 492 -4.51 -5.01 21.74
N ASP A 493 -4.17 -4.11 20.80
CA ASP A 493 -4.99 -2.94 20.46
C ASP A 493 -6.19 -3.37 19.59
N ASN A 494 -5.95 -4.26 18.62
CA ASN A 494 -6.97 -4.79 17.73
C ASN A 494 -6.64 -6.22 17.27
N THR A 495 -7.50 -7.17 17.61
CA THR A 495 -7.33 -8.58 17.23
C THR A 495 -7.25 -8.82 15.71
N GLU A 496 -7.80 -7.92 14.87
CA GLU A 496 -7.67 -8.03 13.42
C GLU A 496 -6.22 -7.89 12.94
N TYR A 497 -5.37 -7.17 13.69
CA TYR A 497 -3.95 -7.03 13.37
C TYR A 497 -3.20 -8.36 13.36
N GLN A 498 -3.73 -9.41 13.99
CA GLN A 498 -3.21 -10.76 13.86
C GLN A 498 -3.18 -11.24 12.40
N LYS A 499 -4.04 -10.72 11.52
CA LYS A 499 -4.03 -11.06 10.10
C LYS A 499 -2.85 -10.45 9.34
N ILE A 500 -2.30 -9.32 9.80
CA ILE A 500 -1.03 -8.79 9.28
C ILE A 500 0.07 -9.84 9.49
N TYR A 501 0.08 -10.47 10.68
CA TYR A 501 0.97 -11.58 10.96
C TYR A 501 0.69 -12.81 10.10
N HIS A 502 -0.57 -13.21 9.89
CA HIS A 502 -0.89 -14.39 9.08
C HIS A 502 -0.50 -14.25 7.60
N TYR A 503 -0.57 -13.03 7.06
CA TYR A 503 -0.19 -12.74 5.68
C TYR A 503 1.21 -12.11 5.57
N SER A 504 2.01 -12.20 6.63
CA SER A 504 3.39 -11.73 6.71
C SER A 504 4.26 -12.22 5.56
N LEU A 505 4.07 -13.47 5.13
CA LEU A 505 4.82 -14.05 4.02
C LEU A 505 4.70 -13.23 2.73
N ILE A 506 3.59 -12.53 2.50
CA ILE A 506 3.45 -11.62 1.36
C ILE A 506 4.41 -10.44 1.51
N LEU A 507 4.64 -9.91 2.71
CA LEU A 507 5.61 -8.83 2.96
C LEU A 507 7.05 -9.36 2.97
N GLU A 508 7.32 -10.46 3.65
CA GLU A 508 8.66 -11.06 3.79
C GLU A 508 9.22 -11.53 2.44
N TYR A 509 8.37 -12.07 1.56
CA TYR A 509 8.78 -12.51 0.24
C TYR A 509 9.50 -11.41 -0.56
N PHE A 510 9.15 -10.15 -0.32
CA PHE A 510 9.68 -8.99 -1.01
C PHE A 510 10.79 -8.23 -0.30
N LEU A 511 11.14 -8.66 0.90
CA LEU A 511 12.23 -8.08 1.65
C LEU A 511 13.27 -9.17 1.85
N THR A 512 13.65 -9.85 0.76
CA THR A 512 14.72 -10.83 0.80
C THR A 512 16.02 -10.18 0.28
N ALA A 513 17.06 -10.19 1.11
CA ALA A 513 18.41 -9.77 0.72
C ALA A 513 18.96 -10.60 -0.47
N PRO A 514 19.91 -10.07 -1.26
CA PRO A 514 20.46 -10.74 -2.45
C PRO A 514 21.38 -11.94 -2.17
N TYR A 515 21.59 -12.29 -0.91
CA TYR A 515 22.39 -13.42 -0.44
C TYR A 515 21.56 -14.29 0.50
N GLY A 516 22.03 -15.52 0.69
CA GLY A 516 21.40 -16.48 1.58
C GLY A 516 21.30 -16.03 3.04
N GLN A 517 20.59 -16.80 3.85
CA GLN A 517 20.47 -16.55 5.28
C GLN A 517 21.84 -16.64 5.96
N LEU A 518 22.17 -15.62 6.78
CA LEU A 518 23.35 -15.63 7.63
C LEU A 518 23.36 -16.88 8.51
N GLN A 519 24.44 -17.66 8.41
CA GLN A 519 24.63 -18.87 9.19
C GLN A 519 25.44 -18.60 10.45
N TYR A 520 26.61 -17.98 10.34
CA TYR A 520 27.47 -17.66 11.47
C TYR A 520 28.53 -16.66 11.01
N PHE A 521 29.36 -16.20 11.95
CA PHE A 521 30.55 -15.42 11.65
C PHE A 521 31.79 -16.27 11.84
N LYS A 522 32.75 -16.15 10.91
CA LYS A 522 34.07 -16.77 11.02
C LYS A 522 35.16 -15.71 11.06
N GLU A 523 36.20 -15.96 11.84
CA GLU A 523 37.40 -15.13 11.85
C GLU A 523 38.48 -15.75 10.96
N GLN A 524 39.04 -14.94 10.06
CA GLN A 524 40.19 -15.30 9.23
C GLN A 524 41.15 -14.11 9.18
N ASN A 525 42.43 -14.33 9.47
CA ASN A 525 43.47 -13.28 9.48
C ASN A 525 43.12 -12.06 10.34
N GLY A 526 42.50 -12.27 11.51
CA GLY A 526 42.10 -11.20 12.41
C GLY A 526 40.86 -10.39 11.96
N LYS A 527 40.22 -10.76 10.86
CA LYS A 527 39.00 -10.12 10.35
C LYS A 527 37.81 -11.07 10.46
N VAL A 528 36.68 -10.57 10.94
CA VAL A 528 35.43 -11.33 10.97
C VAL A 528 34.71 -11.21 9.63
N SER A 529 34.19 -12.32 9.13
CA SER A 529 33.42 -12.40 7.88
C SER A 529 32.14 -13.21 8.09
N PRO A 530 31.01 -12.79 7.48
CA PRO A 530 29.77 -13.57 7.53
C PRO A 530 29.87 -14.81 6.63
N VAL A 531 29.23 -15.89 7.07
CA VAL A 531 29.00 -17.10 6.26
C VAL A 531 27.51 -17.24 6.03
N TYR A 532 27.10 -17.45 4.77
CA TYR A 532 25.71 -17.60 4.35
C TYR A 532 25.44 -19.05 3.90
N ASN A 533 24.18 -19.43 3.81
CA ASN A 533 23.82 -20.67 3.11
C ASN A 533 23.79 -20.44 1.58
N ASP A 534 23.65 -21.52 0.82
CA ASP A 534 23.69 -21.51 -0.64
C ASP A 534 22.40 -20.99 -1.30
N GLU A 535 21.49 -20.38 -0.52
CA GLU A 535 20.30 -19.73 -1.07
C GLU A 535 20.73 -18.57 -1.98
N THR A 536 20.27 -18.60 -3.23
CA THR A 536 20.46 -17.53 -4.20
C THR A 536 19.10 -17.00 -4.65
N LEU A 537 19.05 -15.72 -4.99
CA LEU A 537 17.89 -15.15 -5.66
C LEU A 537 17.97 -15.43 -7.15
N ASP A 538 16.91 -15.99 -7.73
CA ASP A 538 16.76 -16.03 -9.18
C ASP A 538 16.57 -14.63 -9.78
N GLU A 539 16.79 -14.49 -11.09
CA GLU A 539 16.73 -13.20 -11.78
C GLU A 539 15.32 -12.58 -11.79
N LYS A 540 14.25 -13.41 -11.81
CA LYS A 540 12.87 -12.94 -11.77
C LYS A 540 12.60 -12.25 -10.42
N LYS A 541 12.99 -12.90 -9.32
CA LYS A 541 12.85 -12.37 -7.97
C LYS A 541 13.68 -11.10 -7.78
N LYS A 542 14.93 -11.05 -8.26
CA LYS A 542 15.74 -9.81 -8.22
C LYS A 542 15.04 -8.64 -8.94
N LYS A 543 14.51 -8.89 -10.14
CA LYS A 543 13.76 -7.88 -10.91
C LYS A 543 12.54 -7.39 -10.14
N ASN A 544 11.75 -8.31 -9.56
CA ASN A 544 10.56 -7.97 -8.80
C ASN A 544 10.88 -7.14 -7.55
N LEU A 545 11.96 -7.47 -6.84
CA LEU A 545 12.41 -6.70 -5.66
C LEU A 545 12.80 -5.26 -6.02
N ASN A 546 13.54 -5.06 -7.11
CA ASN A 546 13.88 -3.71 -7.59
C ASN A 546 12.62 -2.93 -7.98
N LYS A 547 11.71 -3.58 -8.71
CA LYS A 547 10.43 -2.98 -9.11
C LYS A 547 9.62 -2.51 -7.89
N ILE A 548 9.61 -3.31 -6.83
CA ILE A 548 8.92 -2.95 -5.58
C ILE A 548 9.54 -1.73 -4.93
N TYR A 549 10.85 -1.69 -4.81
CA TYR A 549 11.57 -0.53 -4.28
C TYR A 549 11.20 0.76 -5.05
N ASP A 550 11.16 0.68 -6.37
CA ASP A 550 10.82 1.81 -7.23
C ASP A 550 9.37 2.26 -7.03
N ILE A 551 8.42 1.33 -6.94
CA ILE A 551 6.99 1.63 -6.73
C ILE A 551 6.74 2.25 -5.36
N ILE A 552 7.38 1.74 -4.31
CA ILE A 552 7.28 2.34 -2.97
C ILE A 552 7.87 3.77 -3.00
N THR A 553 8.95 3.98 -3.75
CA THR A 553 9.52 5.32 -3.94
C THR A 553 8.56 6.25 -4.70
N ILE A 554 7.80 5.76 -5.67
CA ILE A 554 6.75 6.54 -6.34
C ILE A 554 5.67 6.94 -5.31
N TYR A 555 5.21 6.01 -4.48
CA TYR A 555 4.26 6.28 -3.40
C TYR A 555 4.78 7.37 -2.44
N PHE A 556 6.06 7.35 -2.06
CA PHE A 556 6.65 8.41 -1.23
C PHE A 556 6.56 9.80 -1.88
N ASN A 557 6.76 9.88 -3.20
CA ASN A 557 6.65 11.15 -3.92
C ASN A 557 5.21 11.65 -3.97
N ASP A 558 4.24 10.75 -4.14
CA ASP A 558 2.82 11.10 -4.09
C ASP A 558 2.42 11.63 -2.70
N LEU A 559 2.99 11.10 -1.62
CA LEU A 559 2.73 11.63 -0.27
C LEU A 559 3.28 13.05 -0.04
N LYS A 560 4.27 13.51 -0.83
CA LYS A 560 4.78 14.89 -0.69
C LYS A 560 3.71 15.94 -0.98
N ILE A 561 2.74 15.61 -1.83
CA ILE A 561 1.67 16.52 -2.22
C ILE A 561 0.81 16.80 -0.99
N ILE A 562 0.24 15.76 -0.37
CA ILE A 562 -0.64 15.93 0.80
C ILE A 562 0.10 16.48 2.03
N ASN A 563 1.40 16.17 2.19
CA ASN A 563 2.20 16.67 3.31
C ASN A 563 2.42 18.19 3.31
N LYS A 564 2.11 18.89 2.20
CA LYS A 564 2.06 20.36 2.18
C LYS A 564 0.84 20.93 2.90
N TYR A 565 -0.23 20.14 3.01
CA TYR A 565 -1.55 20.57 3.46
C TYR A 565 -1.93 20.02 4.83
N LEU A 566 -1.55 18.78 5.15
CA LEU A 566 -1.80 18.18 6.47
C LEU A 566 -0.72 17.17 6.84
N LYS A 567 -0.66 16.79 8.13
CA LYS A 567 0.20 15.70 8.59
C LYS A 567 -0.42 14.36 8.20
N TYR A 568 0.01 13.79 7.08
CA TYR A 568 -0.58 12.55 6.55
C TYR A 568 -0.37 11.39 7.52
N GLN A 569 -1.46 10.79 7.98
CA GLN A 569 -1.46 9.63 8.87
C GLN A 569 -2.79 8.86 8.71
N PRO A 570 -2.88 7.94 7.74
CA PRO A 570 -4.08 7.11 7.58
C PRO A 570 -4.29 6.24 8.81
N THR A 571 -5.56 5.93 9.09
CA THR A 571 -5.93 5.15 10.28
C THR A 571 -5.42 3.72 10.18
N LYS A 572 -4.84 3.21 11.27
CA LYS A 572 -4.32 1.83 11.33
C LYS A 572 -5.40 0.79 11.00
N ASN A 573 -6.64 1.01 11.44
CA ASN A 573 -7.74 0.11 11.16
C ASN A 573 -8.06 0.03 9.66
N LEU A 574 -8.11 1.16 8.95
CA LEU A 574 -8.33 1.16 7.50
C LEU A 574 -7.16 0.51 6.75
N LEU A 575 -5.91 0.80 7.12
CA LEU A 575 -4.73 0.15 6.53
C LEU A 575 -4.81 -1.37 6.68
N CYS A 576 -5.06 -1.86 7.90
CA CYS A 576 -5.18 -3.28 8.16
C CYS A 576 -6.35 -3.89 7.41
N ARG A 577 -7.54 -3.28 7.46
CA ARG A 577 -8.73 -3.81 6.78
C ARG A 577 -8.52 -3.88 5.27
N ASN A 578 -7.91 -2.87 4.66
CA ASN A 578 -7.59 -2.88 3.24
C ASN A 578 -6.61 -4.01 2.88
N TYR A 579 -5.51 -4.13 3.63
CA TYR A 579 -4.52 -5.18 3.46
C TYR A 579 -5.15 -6.59 3.53
N VAL A 580 -6.01 -6.81 4.53
CA VAL A 580 -6.71 -8.08 4.72
C VAL A 580 -7.74 -8.32 3.61
N ALA A 581 -8.56 -7.32 3.28
CA ALA A 581 -9.62 -7.44 2.29
C ALA A 581 -9.07 -7.76 0.89
N MET A 582 -7.89 -7.24 0.52
CA MET A 582 -7.23 -7.58 -0.75
C MET A 582 -6.90 -9.06 -0.87
N VAL A 583 -6.46 -9.69 0.22
CA VAL A 583 -6.17 -11.13 0.24
C VAL A 583 -7.47 -11.95 0.24
N GLU A 584 -8.45 -11.56 1.05
CA GLU A 584 -9.68 -12.34 1.28
C GLU A 584 -10.73 -12.21 0.17
N SER A 585 -10.76 -11.10 -0.57
CA SER A 585 -11.82 -10.78 -1.54
C SER A 585 -11.69 -11.47 -2.90
N GLY A 586 -10.56 -12.13 -3.15
CA GLY A 586 -10.26 -12.74 -4.46
C GLY A 586 -9.96 -11.73 -5.57
N ILE A 587 -9.80 -10.44 -5.25
CA ILE A 587 -9.57 -9.37 -6.24
C ILE A 587 -8.23 -9.49 -6.98
N ILE A 588 -7.24 -10.14 -6.36
CA ILE A 588 -5.90 -10.30 -6.95
C ILE A 588 -5.94 -11.42 -8.00
N SER A 589 -5.62 -11.07 -9.25
CA SER A 589 -5.58 -12.01 -10.38
C SER A 589 -4.54 -13.11 -10.19
N THR A 590 -4.70 -14.22 -10.91
CA THR A 590 -3.70 -15.30 -10.95
C THR A 590 -2.36 -14.80 -11.50
N LYS A 591 -2.39 -13.95 -12.53
CA LYS A 591 -1.20 -13.32 -13.12
C LYS A 591 -0.34 -12.61 -12.07
N VAL A 592 -0.96 -11.84 -11.16
CA VAL A 592 -0.22 -11.18 -10.07
C VAL A 592 0.27 -12.19 -9.05
N LYS A 593 -0.54 -13.18 -8.66
CA LYS A 593 -0.15 -14.21 -7.69
C LYS A 593 1.04 -15.05 -8.16
N ASP A 594 1.18 -15.30 -9.46
CA ASP A 594 2.27 -16.07 -10.05
C ASP A 594 3.64 -15.35 -9.99
N GLU A 595 3.66 -14.06 -9.64
CA GLU A 595 4.89 -13.30 -9.36
C GLU A 595 5.52 -13.63 -7.99
N PHE A 596 4.83 -14.46 -7.19
CA PHE A 596 5.18 -14.82 -5.81
C PHE A 596 5.62 -16.26 -5.64
N SER A 597 6.04 -16.88 -6.74
CA SER A 597 6.61 -18.22 -6.71
C SER A 597 8.11 -18.17 -6.40
N PHE A 598 8.57 -19.08 -5.55
CA PHE A 598 9.98 -19.28 -5.22
C PHE A 598 10.33 -20.76 -5.11
N MET A 599 11.61 -21.07 -5.33
CA MET A 599 12.18 -22.39 -5.06
C MET A 599 12.47 -22.53 -3.56
N ASP A 600 11.98 -23.60 -2.94
CA ASP A 600 12.33 -23.93 -1.56
C ASP A 600 13.54 -24.86 -1.53
N SER A 601 14.70 -24.32 -1.15
CA SER A 601 15.96 -25.06 -1.01
C SER A 601 15.92 -26.15 0.07
N TYR A 602 14.96 -26.11 1.00
CA TYR A 602 14.83 -27.08 2.08
C TYR A 602 13.95 -28.29 1.74
N SER A 603 13.14 -28.22 0.68
CA SER A 603 12.26 -29.32 0.27
C SER A 603 12.29 -29.51 -1.25
N SER A 604 13.35 -30.20 -1.70
CA SER A 604 13.40 -30.90 -2.99
C SER A 604 12.90 -30.09 -4.19
N ASP A 605 13.61 -29.06 -4.66
CA ASP A 605 13.37 -28.36 -5.95
C ASP A 605 11.89 -28.12 -6.35
N ILE A 606 10.98 -27.96 -5.38
CA ILE A 606 9.55 -27.74 -5.63
C ILE A 606 9.29 -26.24 -5.56
N GLU A 607 8.76 -25.70 -6.65
CA GLU A 607 8.25 -24.33 -6.70
C GLU A 607 7.08 -24.17 -5.72
N LYS A 608 7.24 -23.29 -4.73
CA LYS A 608 6.19 -22.88 -3.79
C LYS A 608 5.69 -21.50 -4.16
N ASN A 609 4.44 -21.21 -3.83
CA ASN A 609 3.85 -19.89 -4.06
C ASN A 609 3.28 -19.33 -2.76
N VAL A 610 3.60 -18.08 -2.45
CA VAL A 610 3.18 -17.43 -1.19
C VAL A 610 1.67 -17.49 -1.01
N PHE A 611 0.89 -17.15 -2.03
CA PHE A 611 -0.57 -17.15 -1.96
C PHE A 611 -1.16 -18.54 -1.74
N LYS A 612 -0.52 -19.60 -2.25
CA LYS A 612 -0.92 -21.00 -1.99
C LYS A 612 -0.59 -21.45 -0.57
N ILE A 613 0.47 -20.91 0.03
CA ILE A 613 0.83 -21.19 1.43
C ILE A 613 -0.17 -20.51 2.35
N ILE A 614 -0.41 -19.21 2.14
CA ILE A 614 -1.27 -18.43 3.04
C ILE A 614 -2.75 -18.80 2.93
N SER A 615 -3.23 -19.32 1.79
CA SER A 615 -4.62 -19.77 1.64
C SER A 615 -4.99 -20.98 2.52
N ARG A 616 -4.02 -21.57 3.22
CA ARG A 616 -4.22 -22.66 4.18
C ARG A 616 -4.61 -22.16 5.58
N TYR A 617 -4.42 -20.86 5.83
CA TYR A 617 -4.85 -20.16 7.04
C TYR A 617 -6.17 -19.43 6.76
#